data_AF-D0P091-F1
#
_entry.id   AF-D0P091-F1
#
_cell.length_a   1.000
_cell.length_b   1.000
_cell.length_c   1.000
_cell.angle_alpha   90.00
_cell.angle_beta   90.00
_cell.angle_gamma   90.00
#
_symmetry.space_group_name_H-M   'P 1'
#
loop_
_entity.id
_entity.type
_entity.pdbx_description
1 polymer ?
#
loop_
_entity_poly.entity_id
_entity_poly.type
_entity_poly.pdbx_seq_one_letter_code
_entity_poly.pdbx_strand_id
1 'polypeptide(L)'
;MGVDAEALAQLAATGLAGIFAGASMYISVAQHPALMETDALAFQAPFFRRMYFYAARMQGPVAVGSGLSALLVAWLQKQRGPHAGMPRLWLISGCLIGGVVPFTMLKMLALNDKLVDSKRCERVYWHSPGC
;
A
#
# COMPACT_ATOMS: atom_id res chain seq x y z
N MET A 1 12.47 30.41 -6.51
CA MET A 1 12.95 29.12 -5.96
C MET A 1 11.88 28.41 -5.12
N GLY A 2 11.21 29.06 -4.16
CA GLY A 2 10.22 28.36 -3.32
C GLY A 2 8.90 27.96 -3.99
N VAL A 3 8.48 28.64 -5.07
CA VAL A 3 7.23 28.35 -5.80
C VAL A 3 7.38 27.12 -6.69
N ASP A 4 8.52 27.01 -7.36
CA ASP A 4 8.84 25.89 -8.26
C ASP A 4 8.95 24.57 -7.49
N ALA A 5 9.56 24.60 -6.30
CA ALA A 5 9.68 23.43 -5.42
C ALA A 5 8.31 22.96 -4.87
N GLU A 6 7.42 23.88 -4.54
CA GLU A 6 6.06 23.52 -4.09
C GLU A 6 5.27 22.86 -5.23
N ALA A 7 5.30 23.42 -6.43
CA ALA A 7 4.59 22.88 -7.58
C ALA A 7 5.07 21.45 -7.92
N LEU A 8 6.39 21.22 -7.91
CA LEU A 8 6.96 19.89 -8.11
C LEU A 8 6.51 18.91 -7.01
N ALA A 9 6.47 19.34 -5.75
CA ALA A 9 6.03 18.51 -4.64
C ALA A 9 4.53 18.20 -4.71
N GLN A 10 3.68 19.13 -5.17
CA GLN A 10 2.25 18.90 -5.40
C GLN A 10 2.01 17.89 -6.52
N LEU A 11 2.72 18.03 -7.64
CA LEU A 11 2.65 17.09 -8.76
C LEU A 11 3.12 15.69 -8.34
N ALA A 12 4.23 15.60 -7.61
CA ALA A 12 4.72 14.33 -7.09
C ALA A 12 3.72 13.69 -6.12
N ALA A 13 3.21 14.44 -5.16
CA ALA A 13 2.27 13.93 -4.16
C ALA A 13 0.98 13.38 -4.80
N THR A 14 0.36 14.16 -5.68
CA THR A 14 -0.90 13.79 -6.35
C THR A 14 -0.71 12.73 -7.42
N GLY A 15 0.36 12.81 -8.21
CA GLY A 15 0.68 11.82 -9.24
C GLY A 15 0.97 10.44 -8.64
N LEU A 16 1.80 10.38 -7.59
CA LEU A 16 2.07 9.13 -6.89
C LEU A 16 0.82 8.59 -6.18
N ALA A 17 0.02 9.44 -5.54
CA ALA A 17 -1.25 9.03 -4.95
C ALA A 17 -2.21 8.44 -6.00
N GLY A 18 -2.29 9.07 -7.18
CA GLY A 18 -3.10 8.59 -8.31
C GLY A 18 -2.65 7.23 -8.82
N ILE A 19 -1.34 7.00 -8.96
CA ILE A 19 -0.79 5.70 -9.36
C ILE A 19 -1.12 4.63 -8.31
N PHE A 20 -0.94 4.94 -7.02
CA PHE A 20 -1.31 4.05 -5.92
C PHE A 20 -2.80 3.69 -5.96
N ALA A 21 -3.67 4.70 -6.07
CA ALA A 21 -5.11 4.53 -6.10
C ALA A 21 -5.56 3.72 -7.32
N GLY A 22 -5.04 4.02 -8.51
CA GLY A 22 -5.38 3.30 -9.74
C GLY A 22 -4.95 1.83 -9.71
N ALA A 23 -3.73 1.54 -9.24
CA ALA A 23 -3.27 0.17 -9.07
C ALA A 23 -4.14 -0.61 -8.07
N SER A 24 -4.48 0.01 -6.94
CA SER A 24 -5.33 -0.59 -5.91
C SER A 24 -6.74 -0.87 -6.44
N MET A 25 -7.32 0.09 -7.18
CA MET A 25 -8.63 -0.06 -7.81
C MET A 25 -8.65 -1.21 -8.81
N TYR A 26 -7.64 -1.32 -9.69
CA TYR A 26 -7.54 -2.42 -10.64
C TYR A 26 -7.48 -3.78 -9.95
N ILE A 27 -6.62 -3.91 -8.92
CA ILE A 27 -6.48 -5.16 -8.17
C ILE A 27 -7.81 -5.56 -7.52
N SER A 28 -8.51 -4.61 -6.90
CA SER A 28 -9.76 -4.89 -6.17
C SER A 28 -10.96 -5.14 -7.09
N VAL A 29 -11.09 -4.41 -8.20
CA VAL A 29 -12.29 -4.44 -9.05
C VAL A 29 -12.18 -5.47 -10.18
N ALA A 30 -11.00 -5.67 -10.76
CA ALA A 30 -10.85 -6.55 -11.91
C ALA A 30 -10.10 -7.84 -11.54
N GLN A 31 -8.91 -7.71 -10.94
CA GLN A 31 -8.02 -8.85 -10.78
C GLN A 31 -8.48 -9.83 -9.70
N HIS A 32 -8.91 -9.33 -8.54
CA HIS A 32 -9.35 -10.17 -7.43
C HIS A 32 -10.63 -10.95 -7.77
N PRO A 33 -11.70 -10.32 -8.34
CA PRO A 33 -12.89 -11.07 -8.76
C PRO A 33 -12.57 -12.13 -9.82
N ALA A 34 -11.80 -11.79 -10.86
CA ALA A 34 -11.43 -12.75 -11.90
C ALA A 34 -10.65 -13.96 -11.35
N LEU A 35 -9.81 -13.75 -10.33
CA LEU A 35 -9.11 -14.85 -9.66
C LEU A 35 -10.06 -15.73 -8.86
N MET A 36 -11.05 -15.14 -8.19
CA MET A 36 -12.04 -15.87 -7.37
C MET A 36 -13.00 -16.69 -8.23
N GLU A 37 -13.29 -16.26 -9.46
CA GLU A 37 -14.11 -17.01 -10.43
C GLU A 37 -13.38 -18.23 -11.03
N THR A 38 -12.07 -18.35 -10.83
CA THR A 38 -11.30 -19.49 -11.34
C THR A 38 -11.49 -20.71 -10.43
N ASP A 39 -12.10 -21.81 -10.91
CA ASP A 39 -12.34 -23.06 -10.14
C ASP A 39 -11.08 -23.92 -9.87
N ALA A 40 -9.96 -23.27 -9.53
CA ALA A 40 -8.69 -23.94 -9.24
C ALA A 40 -8.03 -23.34 -7.99
N LEU A 41 -8.47 -23.76 -6.80
CA LEU A 41 -7.91 -23.32 -5.51
C LEU A 41 -6.39 -23.52 -5.42
N ALA A 42 -5.88 -24.59 -6.04
CA ALA A 42 -4.44 -24.87 -6.15
C ALA A 42 -3.66 -23.79 -6.92
N PHE A 43 -4.33 -23.03 -7.80
CA PHE A 43 -3.76 -21.91 -8.55
C PHE A 43 -3.98 -20.56 -7.85
N GLN A 44 -5.18 -20.34 -7.29
CA GLN A 44 -5.57 -19.04 -6.70
C GLN A 44 -4.58 -18.55 -5.64
N ALA A 45 -4.27 -19.39 -4.63
CA ALA A 45 -3.43 -18.97 -3.51
C ALA A 45 -1.96 -18.70 -3.90
N PRO A 46 -1.28 -19.57 -4.67
CA PRO A 46 0.09 -19.28 -5.12
C PRO A 46 0.19 -18.06 -6.04
N PHE A 47 -0.78 -17.85 -6.93
CA PHE A 47 -0.84 -16.69 -7.82
C PHE A 47 -1.01 -15.41 -7.00
N PHE A 48 -2.02 -15.35 -6.13
CA PHE A 48 -2.28 -14.17 -5.30
C PHE A 48 -1.07 -13.80 -4.45
N ARG A 49 -0.40 -14.79 -3.85
CA ARG A 49 0.82 -14.57 -3.06
C ARG A 49 1.94 -13.92 -3.88
N ARG A 50 2.24 -14.44 -5.08
CA ARG A 50 3.29 -13.86 -5.95
C ARG A 50 2.89 -12.47 -6.44
N MET A 51 1.66 -12.31 -6.91
CA MET A 51 1.13 -11.01 -7.34
C MET A 51 1.26 -9.97 -6.21
N TYR A 52 0.82 -10.33 -5.00
CA TYR A 52 0.85 -9.44 -3.85
C TYR A 52 2.27 -9.00 -3.48
N PHE A 53 3.25 -9.91 -3.59
CA PHE A 53 4.67 -9.57 -3.38
C PHE A 53 5.17 -8.47 -4.34
N TYR A 54 4.86 -8.58 -5.63
CA TYR A 54 5.24 -7.55 -6.61
C TYR A 54 4.44 -6.26 -6.43
N ALA A 55 3.13 -6.37 -6.17
CA ALA A 55 2.26 -5.23 -5.91
C ALA A 55 2.75 -4.43 -4.70
N ALA A 56 3.10 -5.08 -3.60
CA ALA A 56 3.64 -4.43 -2.40
C ALA A 56 4.97 -3.71 -2.68
N ARG A 57 5.84 -4.29 -3.50
CA ARG A 57 7.13 -3.69 -3.86
C ARG A 57 7.00 -2.45 -4.75
N MET A 58 5.93 -2.36 -5.53
CA MET A 58 5.58 -1.16 -6.29
C MET A 58 4.83 -0.14 -5.42
N GLN A 59 3.79 -0.57 -4.72
CA GLN A 59 2.89 0.33 -3.99
C GLN A 59 3.54 0.96 -2.75
N GLY A 60 4.42 0.24 -2.06
CA GLY A 60 5.12 0.75 -0.87
C GLY A 60 5.92 2.02 -1.15
N PRO A 61 6.88 2.01 -2.09
CA PRO A 61 7.64 3.20 -2.46
C PRO A 61 6.78 4.36 -2.96
N VAL A 62 5.73 4.07 -3.74
CA VAL A 62 4.81 5.08 -4.26
C VAL A 62 4.03 5.76 -3.12
N ALA A 63 3.54 4.99 -2.15
CA ALA A 63 2.84 5.52 -0.98
C ALA A 63 3.75 6.37 -0.10
N VAL A 64 4.98 5.90 0.17
CA VAL A 64 5.99 6.67 0.93
C VAL A 64 6.35 7.95 0.20
N GLY A 65 6.62 7.89 -1.11
CA GLY A 65 6.94 9.06 -1.91
C GLY A 65 5.82 10.08 -1.92
N SER A 66 4.56 9.64 -2.13
CA SER A 66 3.40 10.51 -2.07
C SER A 66 3.23 11.17 -0.69
N GLY A 67 3.37 10.39 0.40
CA GLY A 67 3.28 10.87 1.76
C GLY A 67 4.33 11.94 2.08
N LEU A 68 5.61 11.67 1.76
CA LEU A 68 6.71 12.62 1.98
C LEU A 68 6.53 13.90 1.15
N SER A 69 6.12 13.79 -0.10
CA SER A 69 5.83 14.96 -0.95
C SER A 69 4.67 15.79 -0.39
N ALA A 70 3.61 15.16 0.10
CA ALA A 70 2.49 15.87 0.72
C ALA A 70 2.88 16.59 2.01
N LEU A 71 3.71 15.96 2.86
CA LEU A 71 4.25 16.59 4.07
C LEU A 71 5.15 17.78 3.73
N LEU A 72 5.97 17.67 2.67
CA LEU A 72 6.79 18.77 2.18
C LEU A 72 5.92 19.95 1.70
N VAL A 73 4.86 19.69 0.92
CA VAL A 73 3.91 20.74 0.49
C VAL A 73 3.29 21.43 1.71
N ALA A 74 2.85 20.67 2.70
CA ALA A 74 2.27 21.25 3.90
C ALA A 74 3.25 22.12 4.69
N TRP A 75 4.51 21.69 4.79
CA TRP A 75 5.57 22.46 5.45
C TRP A 75 5.88 23.77 4.71
N LEU A 76 5.94 23.72 3.37
CA LEU A 76 6.17 24.90 2.53
C LEU A 76 5.00 25.89 2.59
N GLN A 77 3.75 25.40 2.53
CA GLN A 77 2.55 26.24 2.63
C GLN A 77 2.42 26.90 4.01
N LYS A 78 2.77 26.17 5.08
CA LYS A 78 2.76 26.71 6.46
C LYS A 78 3.68 27.93 6.62
N GLN A 79 4.81 27.98 5.91
CA GLN A 79 5.76 29.10 5.98
C GLN A 79 5.28 30.36 5.25
N ARG A 80 4.37 30.25 4.28
CA ARG A 80 3.85 31.39 3.50
C ARG A 80 2.73 32.18 4.18
N GLY A 81 2.29 31.75 5.36
CA GLY A 81 1.26 32.42 6.15
C GLY A 81 -0.16 31.89 5.93
N PRO A 82 -1.15 32.42 6.68
CA PRO A 82 -2.48 31.80 6.83
C PRO A 82 -3.35 31.76 5.56
N HIS A 83 -2.99 32.51 4.51
CA HIS A 83 -3.76 32.62 3.26
C HIS A 83 -3.17 31.81 2.09
N ALA A 84 -2.03 31.15 2.28
CA ALA A 84 -1.37 30.39 1.22
C ALA A 84 -1.77 28.91 1.28
N GLY A 85 -2.84 28.55 0.57
CA GLY A 85 -3.24 27.16 0.35
C GLY A 85 -3.91 26.49 1.56
N MET A 86 -3.89 25.16 1.58
CA MET A 86 -4.60 24.35 2.56
C MET A 86 -3.68 23.30 3.20
N PRO A 87 -2.65 23.73 3.98
CA PRO A 87 -1.60 22.85 4.49
C PRO A 87 -2.13 21.70 5.35
N ARG A 88 -3.29 21.89 6.01
CA ARG A 88 -3.95 20.84 6.80
C ARG A 88 -4.41 19.66 5.95
N LEU A 89 -4.94 19.90 4.75
CA LEU A 89 -5.38 18.81 3.87
C LEU A 89 -4.19 17.98 3.39
N TRP A 90 -3.09 18.64 3.01
CA TRP A 90 -1.85 17.97 2.62
C TRP A 90 -1.23 17.13 3.75
N LEU A 91 -1.28 17.64 5.00
CA LEU A 91 -0.88 16.88 6.18
C LEU A 91 -1.76 15.64 6.36
N ILE A 92 -3.07 15.80 6.33
CA ILE A 92 -4.02 14.69 6.53
C ILE A 92 -3.83 13.64 5.44
N SER A 93 -3.79 14.04 4.16
CA SER A 93 -3.60 13.11 3.04
C SER A 93 -2.24 12.41 3.10
N GLY A 94 -1.17 13.13 3.42
CA GLY A 94 0.17 12.59 3.56
C GLY A 94 0.27 11.56 4.69
N CYS A 95 -0.33 11.84 5.84
CA CYS A 95 -0.43 10.90 6.95
C CYS A 95 -1.30 9.68 6.59
N LEU A 96 -2.41 9.88 5.88
CA LEU A 96 -3.31 8.80 5.48
C LEU A 96 -2.59 7.80 4.55
N ILE A 97 -1.97 8.29 3.46
CA ILE A 97 -1.28 7.44 2.50
C ILE A 97 0.01 6.85 3.07
N GLY A 98 0.77 7.63 3.85
CA GLY A 98 1.96 7.15 4.54
C GLY A 98 1.63 6.07 5.57
N GLY A 99 0.49 6.19 6.26
CA GLY A 99 0.00 5.24 7.26
C GLY A 99 -0.44 3.90 6.68
N VAL A 100 -0.76 3.81 5.39
CA VAL A 100 -1.09 2.53 4.73
C VAL A 100 0.08 1.55 4.79
N VAL A 101 1.32 2.03 4.65
CA VAL A 101 2.51 1.17 4.63
C VAL A 101 2.75 0.43 5.97
N PRO A 102 2.84 1.11 7.13
CA PRO A 102 3.00 0.43 8.41
C PRO A 102 1.77 -0.41 8.76
N PHE A 103 0.56 0.05 8.43
CA PHE A 103 -0.65 -0.77 8.60
C PHE A 103 -0.55 -2.08 7.83
N THR A 104 -0.13 -2.00 6.57
CA THR A 104 0.05 -3.17 5.70
C THR A 104 1.12 -4.09 6.25
N MET A 105 2.30 -3.58 6.64
CA MET A 105 3.37 -4.41 7.22
C MET A 105 2.90 -5.13 8.49
N LEU A 106 2.26 -4.43 9.43
CA LEU A 106 1.84 -5.02 10.70
C LEU A 106 0.75 -6.08 10.51
N LYS A 107 -0.22 -5.85 9.62
CA LYS A 107 -1.36 -6.76 9.44
C LYS A 107 -1.05 -7.91 8.48
N MET A 108 -0.41 -7.65 7.34
CA MET A 108 -0.11 -8.70 6.36
C MET A 108 1.01 -9.62 6.83
N LEU A 109 2.04 -9.11 7.51
CA LEU A 109 3.09 -9.96 8.06
C LEU A 109 2.54 -10.88 9.15
N ALA A 110 1.74 -10.33 10.08
CA ALA A 110 1.11 -11.11 11.13
C ALA A 110 0.14 -12.18 10.57
N LEU A 111 -0.56 -11.87 9.49
CA LEU A 111 -1.43 -12.84 8.82
C LEU A 111 -0.62 -13.94 8.12
N ASN A 112 0.48 -13.58 7.46
CA ASN A 112 1.38 -14.53 6.83
C ASN A 112 2.01 -15.49 7.86
N ASP A 113 2.43 -15.00 9.03
CA ASP A 113 2.96 -15.86 10.10
C ASP A 113 1.91 -16.87 10.59
N LYS A 114 0.67 -16.43 10.82
CA LYS A 114 -0.43 -17.32 11.23
C LYS A 114 -0.75 -18.40 10.19
N LEU A 115 -0.71 -18.04 8.90
CA LEU A 115 -1.02 -18.97 7.81
C LEU A 115 0.14 -19.95 7.53
N VAL A 116 1.39 -19.54 7.73
CA VAL A 116 2.57 -20.41 7.58
C VAL A 116 2.69 -21.38 8.74
N ASP A 117 2.33 -20.98 9.96
CA ASP A 117 2.38 -21.86 11.13
C ASP A 117 1.34 -23.00 11.04
N SER A 118 0.18 -22.75 10.41
CA SER A 118 -0.80 -23.80 10.10
C SER A 118 -0.24 -24.89 9.15
N LYS A 119 0.65 -24.53 8.21
CA LYS A 119 1.35 -25.52 7.36
C LYS A 119 2.40 -26.34 8.09
N ARG A 120 2.84 -25.89 9.28
CA ARG A 120 3.69 -26.71 10.16
C ARG A 120 2.90 -27.89 10.73
N CYS A 121 1.60 -27.72 10.95
CA CYS A 121 0.70 -28.79 11.36
C CYS A 121 0.45 -29.82 10.22
N GLU A 122 0.27 -29.36 8.96
CA GLU A 122 0.15 -30.28 7.80
C GLU A 122 1.44 -31.08 7.53
N ARG A 123 2.62 -30.47 7.67
CA ARG A 123 3.89 -31.20 7.48
C ARG A 123 4.14 -32.24 8.58
N VAL A 124 3.63 -32.01 9.79
CA VAL A 124 3.63 -33.01 10.87
C VAL A 124 2.59 -34.10 10.61
N TYR A 125 1.44 -33.76 9.99
CA TYR A 125 0.39 -34.73 9.65
C TYR A 125 0.87 -35.86 8.72
N TRP A 126 1.79 -35.57 7.78
CA TRP A 126 2.42 -36.59 6.93
C TRP A 126 3.43 -37.49 7.66
N HIS A 127 3.83 -37.14 8.88
CA HIS A 127 4.85 -37.87 9.64
C HIS A 127 4.40 -38.43 11.00
N SER A 128 3.25 -38.01 11.56
CA SER A 128 2.61 -38.60 12.75
C SER A 128 1.14 -38.17 12.89
N PRO A 129 0.18 -39.09 13.08
CA PRO A 129 -1.22 -38.74 13.32
C PRO A 129 -1.42 -38.47 14.82
N GLY A 130 -1.62 -37.21 15.20
CA GLY A 130 -1.75 -36.84 16.62
C GLY A 130 -2.03 -35.37 16.86
N CYS A 131 -3.11 -34.84 16.27
CA CYS A 131 -3.91 -33.72 16.76
C CYS A 131 -5.38 -34.07 16.58
#